data_AF-A0A971LHY5-F1
#
_entry.id   AF-A0A971LHY5-F1
#
_cell.length_a   1.000
_cell.length_b   1.000
_cell.length_c   1.000
_cell.angle_alpha   90.00
_cell.angle_beta   90.00
_cell.angle_gamma   90.00
#
_symmetry.space_group_name_H-M   'P 1'
#
loop_
_entity.id
_entity.type
_entity.pdbx_description
1 polymer ?
#
loop_
_entity_poly.entity_id
_entity_poly.type
_entity_poly.pdbx_seq_one_letter_code
_entity_poly.pdbx_strand_id
1 'polypeptide(L)'
;MGKTYLQDLVEYFHGYKVEDIDARSLHQVKRALIDYLGCSIYAAKHDCCPELLALIMAMGQGEGTASIWGQPQLVAPALAAFANGARTSNIELDDCSGIGASVHPGVYVWSAAFAAYEHTGAAVSDVLRAVVFGYDICLRLGLMATDKVRELGLHGPGLVGGLAAAATAG
;
A
#
# COMPACT_ATOMS: atom_id res chain seq x y z
N MET A 1 -14.97 24.99 -16.57
CA MET A 1 -13.61 24.43 -16.45
C MET A 1 -13.76 22.92 -16.46
N GLY A 2 -13.08 22.20 -17.36
CA GLY A 2 -13.21 20.74 -17.45
C GLY A 2 -12.62 20.02 -16.24
N LYS A 3 -13.00 18.76 -16.02
CA LYS A 3 -12.40 17.91 -14.98
C LYS A 3 -10.92 17.67 -15.30
N THR A 4 -10.11 17.54 -14.27
CA THR A 4 -8.71 17.12 -14.41
C THR A 4 -8.61 15.61 -14.55
N TYR A 5 -7.51 15.10 -15.08
CA TYR A 5 -7.26 13.66 -15.22
C TYR A 5 -7.41 12.89 -13.89
N LEU A 6 -6.92 13.45 -12.78
CA LEU A 6 -7.06 12.80 -11.46
C LEU A 6 -8.50 12.82 -10.96
N GLN A 7 -9.28 13.87 -11.27
CA GLN A 7 -10.71 13.90 -10.94
C GLN A 7 -11.48 12.82 -11.71
N ASP A 8 -11.19 12.64 -13.00
CA ASP A 8 -11.83 11.59 -13.80
C ASP A 8 -11.48 10.19 -13.28
N LEU A 9 -10.23 9.94 -12.89
CA LEU A 9 -9.82 8.66 -12.28
C LEU A 9 -10.51 8.38 -10.95
N VAL A 10 -10.55 9.38 -10.06
CA VAL A 10 -11.19 9.24 -8.75
C VAL A 10 -12.68 8.93 -8.94
N GLU A 11 -13.37 9.65 -9.82
CA GLU A 11 -14.79 9.40 -10.11
C GLU A 11 -15.03 8.02 -10.72
N TYR A 12 -14.17 7.59 -11.65
CA TYR A 12 -14.24 6.25 -12.23
C TYR A 12 -14.18 5.17 -11.13
N PHE A 13 -13.20 5.23 -10.23
CA PHE A 13 -13.05 4.24 -9.16
C PHE A 13 -14.09 4.36 -8.04
N HIS A 14 -14.68 5.54 -7.83
CA HIS A 14 -15.84 5.69 -6.94
C HIS A 14 -17.08 4.96 -7.47
N GLY A 15 -17.29 4.96 -8.79
CA GLY A 15 -18.38 4.24 -9.45
C GLY A 15 -18.05 2.80 -9.84
N TYR A 16 -16.78 2.40 -9.75
CA TYR A 16 -16.31 1.09 -10.16
C TYR A 16 -16.85 0.00 -9.24
N LYS A 17 -17.38 -1.08 -9.82
CA LYS A 17 -17.92 -2.18 -9.05
C LYS A 17 -16.93 -3.33 -9.00
N VAL A 18 -16.90 -4.04 -7.88
CA VAL A 18 -16.00 -5.20 -7.72
C VAL A 18 -16.32 -6.30 -8.72
N GLU A 19 -17.58 -6.42 -9.12
CA GLU A 19 -18.04 -7.35 -10.14
C GLU A 19 -17.50 -7.02 -11.54
N ASP A 20 -17.09 -5.76 -11.76
CA ASP A 20 -16.47 -5.29 -13.02
C ASP A 20 -14.95 -5.51 -13.04
N ILE A 21 -14.36 -6.06 -11.97
CA ILE A 21 -12.94 -6.46 -11.97
C ILE A 21 -12.78 -7.68 -12.86
N ASP A 22 -12.01 -7.53 -13.93
CA ASP A 22 -11.72 -8.63 -14.84
C ASP A 22 -10.94 -9.75 -14.12
N ALA A 23 -11.12 -10.98 -14.59
CA ALA A 23 -10.57 -12.16 -13.94
C ALA A 23 -9.03 -12.11 -13.79
N ARG A 24 -8.32 -11.44 -14.71
CA ARG A 24 -6.86 -11.34 -14.67
C ARG A 24 -6.43 -10.36 -13.58
N SER A 25 -7.07 -9.20 -13.49
CA SER A 25 -6.80 -8.22 -12.44
C SER A 25 -7.11 -8.80 -11.06
N LEU A 26 -8.26 -9.46 -10.90
CA LEU A 26 -8.63 -10.11 -9.64
C LEU A 26 -7.63 -11.21 -9.25
N HIS A 27 -7.19 -12.02 -10.21
CA HIS A 27 -6.16 -13.03 -9.97
C HIS A 27 -4.84 -12.40 -9.51
N GLN A 28 -4.41 -11.31 -10.16
CA GLN A 28 -3.16 -10.64 -9.81
C GLN A 28 -3.21 -9.99 -8.42
N VAL A 29 -4.32 -9.33 -8.07
CA VAL A 29 -4.53 -8.76 -6.73
C VAL A 29 -4.43 -9.85 -5.66
N LYS A 30 -5.05 -11.02 -5.87
CA LYS A 30 -4.95 -12.15 -4.94
C LYS A 30 -3.52 -12.66 -4.78
N ARG A 31 -2.75 -12.72 -5.87
CA ARG A 31 -1.33 -13.11 -5.82
C ARG A 31 -0.50 -12.11 -5.04
N ALA A 32 -0.73 -10.81 -5.29
CA ALA A 32 -0.02 -9.75 -4.61
C ALA A 32 -0.36 -9.69 -3.11
N LEU A 33 -1.60 -10.03 -2.73
CA LEU A 33 -1.97 -10.22 -1.32
C LEU A 33 -1.17 -11.35 -0.66
N ILE A 34 -1.08 -12.51 -1.32
CA ILE A 34 -0.34 -13.67 -0.79
C ILE A 34 1.14 -13.34 -0.64
N ASP A 35 1.71 -12.65 -1.63
CA ASP A 35 3.09 -12.15 -1.61
C ASP A 35 3.32 -11.20 -0.42
N TYR A 36 2.51 -10.14 -0.32
CA TYR A 36 2.58 -9.17 0.77
C TYR A 36 2.48 -9.83 2.15
N LEU A 37 1.54 -10.76 2.34
CA LEU A 37 1.39 -11.47 3.61
C LEU A 37 2.60 -12.35 3.92
N GLY A 38 3.14 -13.07 2.93
CA GLY A 38 4.34 -13.89 3.09
C GLY A 38 5.55 -13.05 3.53
N CYS A 39 5.79 -11.94 2.83
CA CYS A 39 6.85 -10.98 3.13
C CYS A 39 6.63 -10.33 4.50
N SER A 40 5.41 -9.91 4.82
CA SER A 40 5.04 -9.30 6.10
C SER A 40 5.25 -10.24 7.27
N ILE A 41 4.87 -11.52 7.13
CA ILE A 41 5.06 -12.55 8.18
C ILE A 41 6.56 -12.81 8.40
N TYR A 42 7.35 -12.85 7.34
CA TYR A 42 8.79 -13.01 7.45
C TYR A 42 9.44 -11.80 8.13
N ALA A 43 9.14 -10.58 7.66
CA ALA A 43 9.59 -9.33 8.26
C ALA A 43 9.13 -9.16 9.72
N ALA A 44 7.95 -9.71 10.07
CA ALA A 44 7.43 -9.67 11.43
C ALA A 44 8.36 -10.36 12.44
N LYS A 45 9.15 -11.35 11.98
CA LYS A 45 10.06 -12.18 12.79
C LYS A 45 11.54 -11.94 12.50
N HIS A 46 11.88 -11.08 11.53
CA HIS A 46 13.25 -10.89 11.10
C HIS A 46 14.02 -9.93 12.01
N ASP A 47 15.28 -10.25 12.31
CA ASP A 47 16.15 -9.53 13.24
C ASP A 47 16.50 -8.09 12.81
N CYS A 48 16.19 -7.70 11.57
CA CYS A 48 16.47 -6.35 11.05
C CYS A 48 15.38 -5.31 11.37
N CYS A 49 14.29 -5.74 12.01
CA CYS A 49 13.11 -4.92 12.24
C CYS A 49 12.87 -4.43 13.69
N PRO A 50 13.48 -4.97 14.78
CA PRO A 50 13.18 -4.51 16.14
C PRO A 50 13.46 -3.03 16.38
N GLU A 51 14.61 -2.52 15.94
CA GLU A 51 15.02 -1.13 16.12
C GLU A 51 14.18 -0.19 15.28
N LEU A 52 13.86 -0.58 14.03
CA LEU A 52 12.96 0.17 13.16
C LEU A 52 11.57 0.28 13.79
N LEU A 53 11.04 -0.84 14.30
CA LEU A 53 9.75 -0.85 14.97
C LEU A 53 9.78 0.02 16.24
N ALA A 54 10.83 -0.08 17.06
CA ALA A 54 10.99 0.74 18.25
C ALA A 54 11.02 2.24 17.91
N LEU A 55 11.73 2.62 16.85
CA LEU A 55 11.75 3.99 16.34
C LEU A 55 10.35 4.45 15.93
N ILE A 56 9.64 3.65 15.13
CA ILE A 56 8.29 4.00 14.66
C ILE A 56 7.32 4.13 15.85
N MET A 57 7.36 3.19 16.80
CA MET A 57 6.55 3.22 18.01
C MET A 57 6.83 4.46 18.88
N ALA A 58 8.07 4.98 18.86
CA ALA A 58 8.41 6.21 19.57
C ALA A 58 7.86 7.49 18.91
N MET A 59 7.41 7.43 17.65
CA MET A 59 6.91 8.61 16.92
C MET A 59 5.48 9.03 17.30
N GLY A 60 4.66 8.19 17.94
CA GLY A 60 3.29 8.60 18.32
C GLY A 60 2.28 7.49 18.53
N GLN A 61 1.04 7.90 18.84
CA GLN A 61 0.14 7.27 19.81
C GLN A 61 -0.16 5.78 19.62
N GLY A 62 0.30 5.01 20.60
CA GLY A 62 -0.29 3.74 20.98
C GLY A 62 -1.63 3.97 21.66
N GLU A 63 -2.68 3.97 20.84
CA GLU A 63 -4.05 3.52 21.12
C GLU A 63 -4.82 3.68 19.81
N GLY A 64 -5.41 2.61 19.32
CA GLY A 64 -6.16 2.63 18.06
C GLY A 64 -6.73 1.27 17.73
N THR A 65 -7.12 1.12 16.47
CA THR A 65 -7.90 -0.04 16.01
C THR A 65 -7.10 -0.97 15.10
N ALA A 66 -5.90 -0.58 14.68
CA ALA A 66 -5.16 -1.28 13.64
C ALA A 66 -3.94 -2.04 14.19
N SER A 67 -3.65 -3.18 13.57
CA SER A 67 -2.64 -4.14 13.99
C SER A 67 -1.29 -3.85 13.35
N ILE A 68 -0.22 -4.03 14.13
CA ILE A 68 1.14 -4.20 13.57
C ILE A 68 1.43 -5.70 13.51
N TRP A 69 1.91 -6.20 12.38
CA TRP A 69 2.17 -7.63 12.20
C TRP A 69 3.15 -8.17 13.24
N GLY A 70 2.73 -9.22 13.96
CA GLY A 70 3.52 -9.85 15.01
C GLY A 70 3.58 -9.06 16.33
N GLN A 71 2.77 -8.01 16.50
CA GLN A 71 2.67 -7.25 17.74
C GLN A 71 1.30 -7.45 18.41
N PRO A 72 1.23 -7.49 19.75
CA PRO A 72 -0.02 -7.68 20.47
C PRO A 72 -0.86 -6.40 20.61
N GLN A 73 -0.23 -5.24 20.45
CA GLN A 73 -0.85 -3.93 20.65
C GLN A 73 -1.48 -3.39 19.36
N LEU A 74 -2.64 -2.74 19.51
CA LEU A 74 -3.26 -1.97 18.44
C LEU A 74 -2.82 -0.51 18.53
N VAL A 75 -2.68 0.13 17.37
CA VAL A 75 -2.21 1.51 17.24
C VAL A 75 -3.09 2.30 16.27
N ALA A 76 -2.83 3.60 16.15
CA ALA A 76 -3.47 4.43 15.14
C ALA A 76 -3.29 3.83 13.72
N PRO A 77 -4.32 3.83 12.85
CA PRO A 77 -4.26 3.21 11.52
C PRO A 77 -3.08 3.66 10.66
N ALA A 78 -2.76 4.96 10.66
CA ALA A 78 -1.62 5.48 9.91
C ALA A 78 -0.27 4.93 10.43
N LEU A 79 -0.14 4.74 11.75
CA LEU A 79 1.07 4.17 12.35
C LEU A 79 1.19 2.68 12.04
N ALA A 80 0.08 1.93 12.09
CA ALA A 80 0.04 0.53 11.72
C ALA A 80 0.45 0.32 10.25
N ALA A 81 -0.14 1.10 9.33
CA ALA A 81 0.21 1.07 7.92
C ALA A 81 1.70 1.40 7.69
N PHE A 82 2.22 2.42 8.38
CA PHE A 82 3.63 2.79 8.27
C PHE A 82 4.56 1.68 8.80
N ALA A 83 4.29 1.14 9.99
CA ALA A 83 5.07 0.07 10.59
C ALA A 83 5.07 -1.21 9.73
N ASN A 84 3.91 -1.63 9.24
CA ASN A 84 3.77 -2.82 8.40
C ASN A 84 4.46 -2.62 7.05
N GLY A 85 4.25 -1.47 6.40
CA GLY A 85 4.87 -1.16 5.11
C GLY A 85 6.39 -1.06 5.20
N ALA A 86 6.90 -0.30 6.19
CA ALA A 86 8.33 -0.10 6.37
C ALA A 86 9.06 -1.41 6.67
N ARG A 87 8.53 -2.25 7.57
CA ARG A 87 9.15 -3.53 7.92
C ARG A 87 9.12 -4.51 6.74
N THR A 88 8.02 -4.56 6.00
CA THR A 88 7.87 -5.47 4.85
C THR A 88 8.77 -5.07 3.69
N SER A 89 8.93 -3.77 3.43
CA SER A 89 9.86 -3.28 2.39
C SER A 89 11.33 -3.45 2.80
N ASN A 90 11.65 -3.40 4.09
CA ASN A 90 13.03 -3.49 4.60
C ASN A 90 13.73 -4.84 4.32
N ILE A 91 12.98 -5.89 3.97
CA ILE A 91 13.54 -7.19 3.59
C ILE A 91 13.76 -7.31 2.07
N GLU A 92 13.28 -6.35 1.25
CA GLU A 92 13.47 -6.30 -0.20
C GLU A 92 13.00 -7.58 -0.95
N LEU A 93 11.94 -8.23 -0.43
CA LEU A 93 11.36 -9.46 -1.00
C LEU A 93 9.95 -9.25 -1.56
N ASP A 94 9.36 -8.07 -1.38
CA ASP A 94 8.02 -7.72 -1.81
C ASP A 94 7.89 -7.53 -3.34
N ASP A 95 6.64 -7.45 -3.80
CA ASP A 95 6.34 -7.24 -5.21
C ASP A 95 7.05 -6.02 -5.81
N CYS A 96 7.44 -6.15 -7.08
CA CYS A 96 8.02 -5.06 -7.85
C CYS A 96 7.36 -5.00 -9.22
N SER A 97 6.97 -3.80 -9.63
CA SER A 97 6.55 -3.55 -11.00
C SER A 97 7.76 -3.67 -11.94
N GLY A 98 7.53 -4.19 -13.15
CA GLY A 98 8.58 -4.38 -14.14
C GLY A 98 9.26 -3.07 -14.60
N ILE A 99 10.20 -3.23 -15.53
CA ILE A 99 10.98 -2.14 -16.13
C ILE A 99 10.07 -1.01 -16.62
N GLY A 100 10.39 0.22 -16.23
CA GLY A 100 9.65 1.44 -16.55
C GLY A 100 9.02 2.06 -15.31
N ALA A 101 8.11 1.34 -14.64
CA ALA A 101 7.49 1.82 -13.42
C ALA A 101 8.44 1.69 -12.22
N SER A 102 9.11 0.55 -12.04
CA SER A 102 10.10 0.30 -10.98
C SER A 102 9.66 0.78 -9.56
N VAL A 103 8.40 0.51 -9.22
CA VAL A 103 7.76 0.76 -7.92
C VAL A 103 7.34 -0.55 -7.24
N HIS A 104 7.09 -0.48 -5.93
CA HIS A 104 6.76 -1.61 -5.04
C HIS A 104 5.35 -1.45 -4.44
N PRO A 105 4.29 -1.59 -5.26
CA PRO A 105 2.94 -1.17 -4.86
C PRO A 105 2.38 -1.92 -3.64
N GLY A 106 2.70 -3.21 -3.48
CA GLY A 106 2.07 -4.08 -2.49
C GLY A 106 2.30 -3.63 -1.06
N VAL A 107 3.51 -3.17 -0.72
CA VAL A 107 3.83 -2.71 0.64
C VAL A 107 3.08 -1.46 1.04
N TYR A 108 2.72 -0.57 0.09
CA TYR A 108 1.96 0.65 0.39
C TYR A 108 0.46 0.36 0.40
N VAL A 109 -0.02 -0.32 -0.64
CA VAL A 109 -1.44 -0.55 -0.88
C VAL A 109 -2.02 -1.49 0.17
N TRP A 110 -1.40 -2.66 0.40
CA TRP A 110 -1.95 -3.60 1.37
C TRP A 110 -1.82 -3.13 2.80
N SER A 111 -0.71 -2.47 3.17
CA SER A 111 -0.57 -1.91 4.51
C SER A 111 -1.62 -0.85 4.81
N ALA A 112 -1.92 0.03 3.83
CA ALA A 112 -2.99 1.02 3.96
C ALA A 112 -4.38 0.37 4.00
N ALA A 113 -4.64 -0.61 3.12
CA ALA A 113 -5.91 -1.31 3.02
C ALA A 113 -6.25 -2.06 4.33
N PHE A 114 -5.30 -2.79 4.91
CA PHE A 114 -5.52 -3.50 6.17
C PHE A 114 -5.79 -2.55 7.32
N ALA A 115 -4.98 -1.50 7.47
CA ALA A 115 -5.18 -0.52 8.54
C ALA A 115 -6.52 0.21 8.41
N ALA A 116 -6.92 0.59 7.19
CA ALA A 116 -8.22 1.22 6.93
C ALA A 116 -9.39 0.26 7.18
N TYR A 117 -9.27 -1.00 6.77
CA TYR A 117 -10.26 -2.04 7.03
C TYR A 117 -10.47 -2.28 8.53
N GLU A 118 -9.39 -2.45 9.30
CA GLU A 118 -9.47 -2.63 10.75
C GLU A 118 -10.06 -1.41 11.46
N HIS A 119 -9.86 -0.21 10.91
CA HIS A 119 -10.44 1.01 11.44
C HIS A 119 -11.92 1.20 11.16
N THR A 120 -12.37 0.83 9.95
CA THR A 120 -13.70 1.17 9.45
C THR A 120 -14.68 0.00 9.47
N GLY A 121 -14.18 -1.23 9.45
CA GLY A 121 -15.00 -2.43 9.23
C GLY A 121 -15.63 -2.48 7.84
N ALA A 122 -15.04 -1.80 6.85
CA ALA A 122 -15.56 -1.75 5.48
C ALA A 122 -15.81 -3.14 4.88
N ALA A 123 -16.77 -3.24 3.96
CA ALA A 123 -17.01 -4.49 3.27
C ALA A 123 -15.77 -4.93 2.48
N VAL A 124 -15.50 -6.25 2.44
CA VAL A 124 -14.35 -6.80 1.71
C VAL A 124 -14.37 -6.42 0.22
N SER A 125 -15.55 -6.23 -0.35
CA SER A 125 -15.72 -5.69 -1.70
C SER A 125 -15.11 -4.30 -1.83
N ASP A 126 -15.38 -3.40 -0.89
CA ASP A 126 -14.80 -2.04 -0.91
C ASP A 126 -13.29 -2.08 -0.76
N VAL A 127 -12.76 -2.97 0.10
CA VAL A 127 -11.31 -3.18 0.23
C VAL A 127 -10.70 -3.64 -1.10
N LEU A 128 -11.29 -4.61 -1.79
CA LEU A 128 -10.79 -5.08 -3.09
C LEU A 128 -10.79 -3.98 -4.14
N ARG A 129 -11.85 -3.18 -4.21
CA ARG A 129 -11.94 -2.03 -5.11
C ARG A 129 -10.87 -0.99 -4.80
N ALA A 130 -10.70 -0.65 -3.53
CA ALA A 130 -9.71 0.31 -3.07
C ALA A 130 -8.27 -0.15 -3.36
N VAL A 131 -7.99 -1.45 -3.18
CA VAL A 131 -6.70 -2.04 -3.54
C VAL A 131 -6.43 -1.93 -5.04
N VAL A 132 -7.40 -2.28 -5.89
CA VAL A 132 -7.25 -2.11 -7.35
C VAL A 132 -6.94 -0.65 -7.70
N PHE A 133 -7.66 0.28 -7.09
CA PHE A 133 -7.41 1.72 -7.30
C PHE A 133 -6.01 2.15 -6.84
N GLY A 134 -5.57 1.70 -5.67
CA GLY A 134 -4.23 1.95 -5.15
C GLY A 134 -3.12 1.45 -6.07
N TYR A 135 -3.26 0.22 -6.59
CA TYR A 135 -2.33 -0.35 -7.57
C TYR A 135 -2.34 0.45 -8.87
N ASP A 136 -3.50 0.80 -9.41
CA ASP A 136 -3.64 1.57 -10.65
C ASP A 136 -2.96 2.95 -10.53
N ILE A 137 -3.20 3.67 -9.43
CA ILE A 137 -2.53 4.95 -9.13
C ILE A 137 -1.02 4.78 -9.01
N CYS A 138 -0.56 3.79 -8.23
CA CYS A 138 0.87 3.56 -8.02
C CYS A 138 1.60 3.30 -9.34
N LEU A 139 1.04 2.41 -10.17
CA LEU A 139 1.64 2.01 -11.44
C LEU A 139 1.61 3.14 -12.46
N ARG A 140 0.52 3.90 -12.57
CA ARG A 140 0.45 5.06 -13.48
C ARG A 140 1.47 6.12 -13.10
N LEU A 141 1.55 6.47 -11.82
CA LEU A 141 2.54 7.45 -11.35
C LEU A 141 3.97 6.95 -11.55
N GLY A 142 4.22 5.66 -11.30
CA GLY A 142 5.52 5.04 -11.57
C GLY A 142 5.90 5.15 -13.05
N LEU A 143 5.00 4.76 -13.96
CA LEU A 143 5.23 4.85 -15.41
C LEU A 143 5.45 6.30 -15.88
N MET A 144 4.84 7.28 -15.22
CA MET A 144 4.97 8.69 -15.60
C MET A 144 6.25 9.34 -15.05
N ALA A 145 6.70 8.94 -13.87
CA ALA A 145 7.70 9.70 -13.13
C ALA A 145 9.04 8.97 -12.94
N THR A 146 9.06 7.64 -12.82
CA THR A 146 10.21 6.94 -12.21
C THR A 146 11.53 7.15 -12.95
N ASP A 147 11.53 7.17 -14.28
CA ASP A 147 12.77 7.44 -15.03
C ASP A 147 13.34 8.81 -14.71
N LYS A 148 12.51 9.85 -14.70
CA LYS A 148 12.97 11.21 -14.38
C LYS A 148 13.38 11.35 -12.91
N VAL A 149 12.65 10.70 -12.02
CA VAL A 149 12.94 10.67 -10.58
C VAL A 149 14.31 10.03 -10.33
N ARG A 150 14.61 8.93 -11.03
CA ARG A 150 15.91 8.26 -10.97
C ARG A 150 17.04 9.12 -11.54
N GLU A 151 16.82 9.81 -12.65
CA GLU A 151 17.81 10.78 -13.19
C GLU A 151 18.17 11.88 -12.19
N LEU A 152 17.22 12.26 -11.34
CA LEU A 152 17.42 13.25 -10.27
C LEU A 152 18.02 12.65 -8.99
N GLY A 153 18.35 11.35 -8.97
CA GLY A 153 18.89 10.65 -7.80
C GLY A 153 17.86 10.37 -6.71
N LEU A 154 16.56 10.49 -7.01
CA LEU A 154 15.47 10.25 -6.08
C LEU A 154 14.97 8.80 -6.16
N HIS A 155 14.35 8.33 -5.09
CA HIS A 155 13.77 6.99 -5.02
C HIS A 155 12.29 7.01 -5.45
N GLY A 156 11.99 6.43 -6.62
CA GLY A 156 10.64 6.33 -7.20
C GLY A 156 9.57 5.83 -6.23
N PRO A 157 9.77 4.69 -5.55
CA PRO A 157 8.80 4.17 -4.58
C PRO A 157 8.49 5.16 -3.44
N GLY A 158 9.49 5.91 -2.95
CA GLY A 158 9.31 6.96 -1.95
C GLY A 158 8.47 8.15 -2.43
N LEU A 159 8.41 8.40 -3.73
CA LEU A 159 7.59 9.47 -4.31
C LEU A 159 6.13 9.05 -4.49
N VAL A 160 5.89 7.82 -4.95
CA VAL A 160 4.54 7.37 -5.32
C VAL A 160 3.79 6.67 -4.18
N GLY A 161 4.51 6.09 -3.21
CA GLY A 161 3.92 5.22 -2.19
C GLY A 161 2.88 5.92 -1.33
N GLY A 162 3.16 7.16 -0.89
CA GLY A 162 2.20 7.95 -0.10
C GLY A 162 0.91 8.26 -0.85
N LEU A 163 1.00 8.54 -2.15
CA LEU A 163 -0.18 8.79 -3.00
C LEU A 163 -1.01 7.53 -3.22
N ALA A 164 -0.34 6.39 -3.43
CA ALA A 164 -1.00 5.09 -3.56
C ALA A 164 -1.72 4.67 -2.26
N ALA A 165 -1.06 4.86 -1.11
CA ALA A 165 -1.65 4.61 0.20
C ALA A 165 -2.87 5.51 0.44
N ALA A 166 -2.78 6.80 0.11
CA ALA A 166 -3.90 7.73 0.22
C ALA A 166 -5.08 7.34 -0.69
N ALA A 167 -4.82 6.95 -1.95
CA ALA A 167 -5.85 6.46 -2.86
C ALA A 167 -6.52 5.16 -2.38
N THR A 168 -5.79 4.33 -1.63
CA THR A 168 -6.29 3.06 -1.09
C THR A 168 -7.13 3.26 0.17
N ALA A 169 -6.74 4.19 1.06
CA ALA A 169 -7.41 4.37 2.35
C ALA A 169 -8.53 5.44 2.33
N GLY A 170 -8.57 6.28 1.29
CA GLY A 170 -9.47 7.43 1.17
C GLY A 170 -10.80 7.15 0.47
#